data_AF-A0A3T0I4H9-F1
#
_entry.id   AF-A0A3T0I4H9-F1
#
_cell.length_a   1.000
_cell.length_b   1.000
_cell.length_c   1.000
_cell.angle_alpha   90.00
_cell.angle_beta   90.00
_cell.angle_gamma   90.00
#
_symmetry.space_group_name_H-M   'P 1'
#
loop_
_entity.id
_entity.type
_entity.pdbx_description
1 polymer ?
#
loop_
_entity_poly.entity_id
_entity_poly.type
_entity_poly.pdbx_seq_one_letter_code
_entity_poly.pdbx_strand_id
1 'polypeptide(L)'
;MGIGNSALRAVKSSGALPGFDYKATANGHEGLFKAVVNEHVLTSGYQKEELLYSTTGSWITSVPEDAEVLASFSNADDFYISGWWPGHKGAKGQTLAFTKNFEDSTITLFANDLAFRAHTQYSYRLIANSIYASVGTEVIKKGKGKIKGKEIKAQNNKEEKSFFEKGRDRD
;
A
#
# COMPACT_ATOMS: atom_id res chain seq x y z
N MET A 1 8.09 0.72 2.61
CA MET A 1 6.74 0.29 3.03
C MET A 1 6.67 0.29 4.55
N GLY A 2 5.54 0.70 5.12
CA GLY A 2 5.17 0.46 6.52
C GLY A 2 3.86 -0.35 6.62
N ILE A 3 3.78 -1.27 7.59
CA ILE A 3 2.63 -2.16 7.82
C ILE A 3 2.20 -2.11 9.29
N GLY A 4 0.89 -2.09 9.51
CA GLY A 4 0.27 -2.14 10.84
C GLY A 4 0.45 -0.88 11.70
N ASN A 5 -0.19 -0.89 12.87
CA ASN A 5 -0.24 0.24 13.81
C ASN A 5 1.16 0.79 14.18
N SER A 6 2.16 -0.08 14.38
CA SER A 6 3.50 0.35 14.76
C SER A 6 4.16 1.25 13.71
N ALA A 7 4.00 0.92 12.42
CA ALA A 7 4.56 1.74 11.34
C ALA A 7 3.78 3.06 11.18
N LEU A 8 2.45 3.02 11.25
CA LEU A 8 1.62 4.22 11.22
C LEU A 8 1.97 5.18 12.37
N ARG A 9 2.16 4.65 13.58
CA ARG A 9 2.62 5.43 14.74
C ARG A 9 3.96 6.09 14.48
N ALA A 10 4.94 5.32 13.99
CA ALA A 10 6.28 5.84 13.74
C ALA A 10 6.27 6.99 12.73
N VAL A 11 5.48 6.87 11.66
CA VAL A 11 5.34 7.93 10.64
C VAL A 11 4.61 9.15 11.18
N LYS A 12 3.52 8.97 11.95
CA LYS A 12 2.82 10.10 12.59
C LYS A 12 3.74 10.83 13.56
N SER A 13 4.44 10.09 14.42
CA SER A 13 5.34 10.65 15.42
C SER A 13 6.57 11.33 14.83
N SER A 14 7.04 10.92 13.64
CA SER A 14 8.16 11.60 13.00
C SER A 14 7.80 12.95 12.39
N GLY A 15 6.52 13.19 12.10
CA GLY A 15 6.06 14.39 11.39
C GLY A 15 6.50 14.46 9.92
N ALA A 16 7.08 13.38 9.38
CA ALA A 16 7.66 13.36 8.03
C ALA A 16 6.59 13.46 6.92
N LEU A 17 5.34 13.12 7.21
CA LEU A 17 4.23 13.21 6.26
C LEU A 17 3.16 14.21 6.75
N PRO A 18 3.26 15.50 6.39
CA PRO A 18 2.19 16.45 6.64
C PRO A 18 0.85 15.98 6.08
N GLY A 19 -0.23 16.18 6.82
CA GLY A 19 -1.58 15.76 6.43
C GLY A 19 -1.89 14.27 6.65
N PHE A 20 -0.90 13.45 7.03
CA PHE A 20 -1.14 12.07 7.45
C PHE A 20 -1.69 12.00 8.88
N ASP A 21 -2.76 11.23 9.07
CA ASP A 21 -3.25 10.86 10.40
C ASP A 21 -3.85 9.45 10.40
N TYR A 22 -3.86 8.82 11.57
CA TYR A 22 -4.42 7.50 11.76
C TYR A 22 -5.01 7.36 13.16
N LYS A 23 -5.89 6.36 13.31
CA LYS A 23 -6.42 5.92 14.60
C LYS A 23 -6.23 4.42 14.75
N ALA A 24 -6.16 4.00 15.99
CA ALA A 24 -6.17 2.60 16.37
C ALA A 24 -7.01 2.42 17.62
N THR A 25 -7.54 1.21 17.78
CA THR A 25 -8.13 0.76 19.04
C THR A 25 -7.03 0.15 19.93
N ALA A 26 -7.23 -1.04 20.51
CA ALA A 26 -6.19 -1.71 21.29
C ALA A 26 -5.39 -2.71 20.46
N ASN A 27 -4.21 -3.08 20.96
CA ASN A 27 -3.42 -4.17 20.40
C ASN A 27 -4.19 -5.50 20.52
N GLY A 28 -4.07 -6.36 19.51
CA GLY A 28 -4.80 -7.64 19.47
C GLY A 28 -6.26 -7.49 19.04
N HIS A 29 -6.73 -6.28 18.71
CA HIS A 29 -7.98 -6.12 18.01
C HIS A 29 -7.80 -6.56 16.55
N GLU A 30 -8.55 -7.59 16.18
CA GLU A 30 -8.44 -8.24 14.89
C GLU A 30 -9.80 -8.40 14.24
N GLY A 31 -9.81 -8.52 12.91
CA GLY A 31 -11.01 -8.96 12.24
C GLY A 31 -10.85 -9.14 10.74
N LEU A 32 -11.74 -9.97 10.21
CA LEU A 32 -12.05 -10.09 8.80
C LEU A 32 -13.05 -9.01 8.41
N PHE A 33 -12.78 -8.29 7.33
CA PHE A 33 -13.61 -7.18 6.87
C PHE A 33 -13.63 -7.08 5.34
N LYS A 34 -14.69 -6.47 4.82
CA LYS A 34 -14.84 -6.06 3.43
C LYS A 34 -14.01 -4.81 3.18
N ALA A 35 -13.25 -4.83 2.09
CA ALA A 35 -12.44 -3.71 1.63
C ALA A 35 -12.79 -3.37 0.18
N VAL A 36 -12.64 -2.09 -0.15
CA VAL A 36 -12.67 -1.60 -1.53
C VAL A 36 -11.24 -1.33 -1.95
N VAL A 37 -10.78 -2.02 -2.98
CA VAL A 37 -9.42 -1.92 -3.52
C VAL A 37 -9.45 -1.14 -4.83
N ASN A 38 -8.61 -0.12 -4.93
CA ASN A 38 -8.48 0.68 -6.15
C ASN A 38 -7.51 0.01 -7.11
N GLU A 39 -7.76 0.18 -8.41
CA GLU A 39 -6.87 -0.33 -9.46
C GLU A 39 -5.52 0.40 -9.40
N HIS A 40 -4.45 -0.35 -9.14
CA HIS A 40 -3.09 0.17 -9.06
C HIS A 40 -2.08 -0.97 -9.28
N VAL A 41 -0.85 -0.65 -9.69
CA VAL A 41 0.21 -1.68 -9.83
C VAL A 41 0.48 -2.39 -8.50
N LEU A 42 0.38 -1.67 -7.39
CA LEU A 42 0.57 -2.22 -6.04
C LEU A 42 -0.54 -3.17 -5.60
N THR A 43 -1.75 -3.02 -6.14
CA THR A 43 -2.93 -3.85 -5.85
C THR A 43 -3.21 -4.86 -6.96
N SER A 44 -2.28 -5.04 -7.90
CA SER A 44 -2.44 -6.00 -8.99
C SER A 44 -2.68 -7.42 -8.48
N GLY A 45 -3.70 -8.06 -9.07
CA GLY A 45 -4.19 -9.38 -8.66
C GLY A 45 -5.32 -9.36 -7.63
N TYR A 46 -5.68 -8.18 -7.09
CA TYR A 46 -6.87 -8.01 -6.27
C TYR A 46 -8.07 -7.61 -7.12
N GLN A 47 -9.25 -8.05 -6.69
CA GLN A 47 -10.53 -7.55 -7.18
C GLN A 47 -10.90 -6.25 -6.46
N LYS A 48 -11.89 -5.54 -6.99
CA LYS A 48 -12.36 -4.28 -6.40
C LYS A 48 -12.96 -4.48 -5.00
N GLU A 49 -13.71 -5.55 -4.80
CA GLU A 49 -14.33 -5.89 -3.52
C GLU A 49 -13.60 -7.10 -2.94
N GLU A 50 -13.05 -6.97 -1.74
CA GLU A 50 -12.17 -7.98 -1.15
C GLU A 50 -12.52 -8.28 0.30
N LEU A 51 -12.21 -9.49 0.75
CA LEU A 51 -12.19 -9.84 2.17
C LEU A 51 -10.74 -9.85 2.66
N LEU A 52 -10.43 -8.89 3.54
CA LEU A 52 -9.09 -8.70 4.10
C LEU A 52 -9.15 -8.84 5.62
N TYR A 53 -7.98 -9.08 6.22
CA TYR A 53 -7.84 -9.30 7.65
C TYR A 53 -6.74 -8.40 8.23
N SER A 54 -6.89 -8.03 9.50
CA SER A 54 -5.94 -7.20 10.26
C SER A 54 -5.82 -7.69 11.71
N THR A 55 -4.68 -7.45 12.34
CA THR A 55 -4.43 -7.78 13.77
C THR A 55 -4.13 -6.57 14.66
N THR A 56 -4.10 -5.36 14.11
CA THR A 56 -3.73 -4.14 14.86
C THR A 56 -4.86 -3.14 15.07
N GLY A 57 -6.10 -3.48 14.69
CA GLY A 57 -7.27 -2.64 14.90
C GLY A 57 -7.10 -1.17 14.52
N SER A 58 -6.41 -0.91 13.40
CA SER A 58 -5.99 0.42 12.95
C SER A 58 -6.53 0.79 11.58
N TRP A 59 -6.72 2.10 11.36
CA TRP A 59 -7.14 2.69 10.09
C TRP A 59 -6.54 4.08 9.91
N ILE A 60 -6.42 4.52 8.66
CA ILE A 60 -5.85 5.80 8.29
C ILE A 60 -7.00 6.79 8.12
N THR A 61 -6.97 7.87 8.90
CA THR A 61 -8.05 8.87 8.97
C THR A 61 -7.81 10.07 8.06
N SER A 62 -6.56 10.31 7.68
CA SER A 62 -6.19 11.34 6.71
C SER A 62 -4.94 10.90 5.96
N VAL A 63 -4.91 11.16 4.66
CA VAL A 63 -3.74 10.94 3.81
C VAL A 63 -3.15 12.30 3.42
N PRO A 64 -1.82 12.39 3.19
CA PRO A 64 -1.21 13.60 2.65
C PRO A 64 -1.81 14.02 1.31
N GLU A 65 -1.63 15.28 0.93
CA GLU A 65 -1.91 15.76 -0.42
C GLU A 65 -1.14 14.93 -1.46
N ASP A 66 -1.71 14.73 -2.65
CA ASP A 66 -1.18 13.89 -3.74
C ASP A 66 -0.90 12.42 -3.37
N ALA A 67 -1.44 11.92 -2.26
CA ALA A 67 -1.40 10.50 -1.96
C ALA A 67 -2.45 9.74 -2.78
N GLU A 68 -2.08 8.58 -3.28
CA GLU A 68 -2.99 7.65 -3.96
C GLU A 68 -3.50 6.63 -2.96
N VAL A 69 -4.80 6.64 -2.70
CA VAL A 69 -5.45 5.62 -1.88
C VAL A 69 -5.48 4.30 -2.65
N LEU A 70 -4.89 3.26 -2.07
CA LEU A 70 -4.82 1.92 -2.66
C LEU A 70 -6.00 1.05 -2.24
N ALA A 71 -6.44 1.19 -0.99
CA ALA A 71 -7.58 0.45 -0.46
C ALA A 71 -8.21 1.19 0.71
N SER A 72 -9.50 0.94 0.92
CA SER A 72 -10.28 1.45 2.05
C SER A 72 -11.10 0.32 2.66
N PHE A 73 -11.43 0.45 3.95
CA PHE A 73 -12.49 -0.35 4.53
C PHE A 73 -13.81 -0.02 3.81
N SER A 74 -14.64 -1.03 3.53
CA SER A 74 -15.93 -0.79 2.88
C SER A 74 -16.80 0.13 3.74
N ASN A 75 -17.60 0.96 3.08
CA ASN A 75 -18.59 1.82 3.73
C ASN A 75 -19.95 1.12 3.90
N ALA A 76 -20.04 -0.18 3.60
CA ALA A 76 -21.23 -0.98 3.87
C ALA A 76 -21.45 -1.16 5.38
N ASP A 77 -22.71 -1.24 5.83
CA ASP A 77 -23.03 -1.47 7.26
C ASP A 77 -22.50 -2.80 7.78
N ASP A 78 -22.39 -3.80 6.90
CA ASP A 78 -21.88 -5.13 7.17
C ASP A 78 -20.41 -5.32 6.74
N PHE A 79 -19.62 -4.23 6.73
CA PHE A 79 -18.21 -4.33 6.34
C PHE A 79 -17.40 -5.24 7.27
N TYR A 80 -17.74 -5.30 8.56
CA TYR A 80 -17.06 -6.15 9.54
C TYR A 80 -17.72 -7.52 9.58
N ILE A 81 -16.95 -8.58 9.31
CA ILE A 81 -17.47 -9.95 9.15
C ILE A 81 -17.31 -10.75 10.43
N SER A 82 -16.10 -10.82 10.98
CA SER A 82 -15.77 -11.67 12.12
C SER A 82 -14.49 -11.24 12.83
N GLY A 83 -14.31 -11.67 14.07
CA GLY A 83 -13.11 -11.44 14.89
C GLY A 83 -13.44 -10.74 16.20
N TRP A 84 -12.40 -10.30 16.91
CA TRP A 84 -12.52 -9.44 18.10
C TRP A 84 -11.96 -8.04 17.85
N TRP A 85 -12.82 -7.11 17.42
CA TRP A 85 -12.46 -5.70 17.26
C TRP A 85 -13.49 -4.74 17.86
N PRO A 86 -13.53 -4.58 19.19
CA PRO A 86 -14.28 -3.49 19.83
C PRO A 86 -13.87 -2.13 19.25
N GLY A 87 -14.86 -1.35 18.78
CA GLY A 87 -14.64 -0.05 18.15
C GLY A 87 -14.39 -0.09 16.63
N HIS A 88 -14.52 -1.26 15.98
CA HIS A 88 -14.32 -1.42 14.52
C HIS A 88 -15.11 -0.40 13.68
N LYS A 89 -16.29 0.04 14.14
CA LYS A 89 -17.11 1.05 13.45
C LYS A 89 -16.35 2.33 13.08
N GLY A 90 -15.31 2.68 13.84
CA GLY A 90 -14.44 3.82 13.52
C GLY A 90 -13.65 3.67 12.21
N ALA A 91 -13.39 2.44 11.77
CA ALA A 91 -12.69 2.13 10.53
C ALA A 91 -13.60 2.18 9.28
N LYS A 92 -14.93 2.17 9.43
CA LYS A 92 -15.88 2.10 8.32
C LYS A 92 -15.64 3.25 7.32
N GLY A 93 -15.44 2.91 6.04
CA GLY A 93 -15.15 3.86 4.97
C GLY A 93 -13.79 4.56 5.05
N GLN A 94 -12.95 4.26 6.05
CA GLN A 94 -11.65 4.87 6.23
C GLN A 94 -10.59 4.25 5.32
N THR A 95 -9.46 4.93 5.18
CA THR A 95 -8.36 4.44 4.36
C THR A 95 -7.69 3.24 5.04
N LEU A 96 -7.47 2.18 4.26
CA LEU A 96 -6.72 1.00 4.68
C LEU A 96 -5.27 1.11 4.23
N ALA A 97 -5.02 1.60 3.01
CA ALA A 97 -3.69 1.72 2.46
C ALA A 97 -3.57 2.89 1.48
N PHE A 98 -2.42 3.53 1.44
CA PHE A 98 -2.09 4.55 0.44
C PHE A 98 -0.61 4.47 0.04
N THR A 99 -0.29 5.09 -1.10
CA THR A 99 1.08 5.30 -1.56
C THR A 99 1.30 6.76 -1.92
N LYS A 100 2.53 7.25 -1.77
CA LYS A 100 2.93 8.61 -2.13
C LYS A 100 4.42 8.66 -2.48
N ASN A 101 4.79 9.47 -3.46
CA ASN A 101 6.18 9.85 -3.68
C ASN A 101 6.66 10.72 -2.52
N PHE A 102 7.77 10.31 -1.90
CA PHE A 102 8.35 10.95 -0.74
C PHE A 102 9.85 11.10 -0.95
N GLU A 103 10.29 12.34 -1.14
CA GLU A 103 11.67 12.68 -1.53
C GLU A 103 12.11 11.86 -2.76
N ASP A 104 13.26 11.22 -2.69
CA ASP A 104 13.78 10.35 -3.75
C ASP A 104 13.17 8.94 -3.72
N SER A 105 12.11 8.70 -2.97
CA SER A 105 11.53 7.36 -2.78
C SER A 105 10.00 7.36 -2.87
N THR A 106 9.41 6.20 -2.61
CA THR A 106 7.96 6.03 -2.47
C THR A 106 7.69 5.46 -1.09
N ILE A 107 6.76 6.08 -0.36
CA ILE A 107 6.24 5.52 0.87
C ILE A 107 4.86 4.91 0.61
N THR A 108 4.71 3.66 1.00
CA THR A 108 3.43 2.94 0.98
C THR A 108 3.13 2.48 2.39
N LEU A 109 1.97 2.85 2.91
CA LEU A 109 1.52 2.52 4.26
C LEU A 109 0.26 1.68 4.20
N PHE A 110 0.24 0.62 5.02
CA PHE A 110 -0.91 -0.26 5.20
C PHE A 110 -1.31 -0.26 6.67
N ALA A 111 -2.60 -0.10 6.94
CA ALA A 111 -3.15 -0.13 8.29
C ALA A 111 -3.37 -1.56 8.80
N ASN A 112 -3.33 -2.57 7.93
CA ASN A 112 -3.36 -3.98 8.32
C ASN A 112 -1.97 -4.63 8.33
N ASP A 113 -1.84 -5.71 9.11
CA ASP A 113 -0.60 -6.46 9.26
C ASP A 113 -0.42 -7.50 8.17
N LEU A 114 0.10 -7.11 7.01
CA LEU A 114 0.24 -8.03 5.88
C LEU A 114 1.17 -9.24 6.14
N ALA A 115 2.02 -9.18 7.16
CA ALA A 115 3.03 -10.19 7.47
C ALA A 115 2.62 -11.19 8.56
N PHE A 116 1.38 -11.17 9.05
CA PHE A 116 0.95 -12.09 10.11
C PHE A 116 0.89 -13.54 9.60
N ARG A 117 1.45 -14.48 10.37
CA ARG A 117 1.68 -15.89 9.97
C ARG A 117 0.41 -16.69 9.65
N ALA A 118 -0.76 -16.24 10.11
CA ALA A 118 -2.03 -16.90 9.86
C ALA A 118 -2.80 -16.26 8.69
N HIS A 119 -2.22 -15.29 7.98
CA HIS A 119 -2.85 -14.74 6.79
C HIS A 119 -2.87 -15.74 5.65
N THR A 120 -3.89 -15.64 4.81
CA THR A 120 -3.89 -16.33 3.52
C THR A 120 -2.69 -15.85 2.69
N GLN A 121 -2.17 -16.71 1.81
CA GLN A 121 -1.10 -16.36 0.87
C GLN A 121 -1.43 -15.09 0.07
N TYR A 122 -2.72 -14.84 -0.11
CA TYR A 122 -3.28 -13.67 -0.72
C TYR A 122 -2.70 -12.37 -0.15
N SER A 123 -2.66 -12.20 1.18
CA SER A 123 -2.19 -10.96 1.83
C SER A 123 -0.72 -10.65 1.55
N TYR A 124 0.11 -11.68 1.31
CA TYR A 124 1.53 -11.48 0.97
C TYR A 124 1.72 -10.86 -0.42
N ARG A 125 0.70 -10.88 -1.28
CA ARG A 125 0.78 -10.27 -2.61
C ARG A 125 0.93 -8.76 -2.56
N LEU A 126 0.27 -8.05 -1.63
CA LEU A 126 0.51 -6.62 -1.43
C LEU A 126 1.98 -6.34 -1.07
N ILE A 127 2.59 -7.17 -0.21
CA ILE A 127 4.02 -7.07 0.13
C ILE A 127 4.87 -7.30 -1.11
N ALA A 128 4.60 -8.38 -1.86
CA ALA A 128 5.36 -8.74 -3.05
C ALA A 128 5.29 -7.64 -4.13
N ASN A 129 4.09 -7.13 -4.43
CA ASN A 129 3.87 -6.07 -5.41
C ASN A 129 4.65 -4.80 -5.03
N SER A 130 4.64 -4.41 -3.76
CA SER A 130 5.38 -3.23 -3.29
C SER A 130 6.89 -3.42 -3.30
N ILE A 131 7.41 -4.60 -2.93
CA ILE A 131 8.85 -4.89 -3.06
C ILE A 131 9.25 -4.81 -4.53
N TYR A 132 8.48 -5.45 -5.42
CA TYR A 132 8.76 -5.46 -6.85
C TYR A 132 8.76 -4.03 -7.43
N ALA A 133 7.75 -3.23 -7.08
CA ALA A 133 7.68 -1.82 -7.49
C ALA A 133 8.87 -1.00 -6.99
N SER A 134 9.34 -1.24 -5.75
CA SER A 134 10.53 -0.54 -5.22
C SER A 134 11.84 -0.93 -5.91
N VAL A 135 11.96 -2.16 -6.41
CA VAL A 135 13.16 -2.58 -7.15
C VAL A 135 13.18 -1.95 -8.54
N GLY A 136 12.02 -1.85 -9.19
CA GLY A 136 11.89 -1.20 -10.50
C GLY A 136 12.37 0.26 -10.49
N THR A 137 12.04 1.01 -9.44
CA THR A 137 12.46 2.42 -9.30
C THR A 137 13.97 2.55 -9.07
N GLU A 138 14.59 1.68 -8.29
CA GLU A 138 16.04 1.69 -8.03
C GLU A 138 16.88 1.39 -9.28
N VAL A 139 16.44 0.46 -10.14
CA VAL A 139 17.14 0.14 -11.39
C VAL A 139 17.13 1.34 -12.35
N ILE A 140 15.99 2.06 -12.44
CA ILE A 140 15.87 3.26 -13.26
C ILE A 140 16.79 4.38 -12.75
N LYS A 141 16.90 4.57 -11.43
CA LYS A 141 17.82 5.56 -10.84
C LYS A 141 19.28 5.25 -11.15
N LYS A 142 19.70 3.99 -11.03
CA LYS A 142 21.08 3.57 -11.39
C LYS A 142 21.40 3.78 -12.86
N GLY A 143 20.41 3.72 -13.74
CA GLY A 143 20.57 4.04 -15.17
C GLY A 143 20.80 5.52 -15.50
N LYS A 144 20.55 6.44 -14.56
CA LYS A 144 20.68 7.91 -14.75
C LYS A 144 21.97 8.51 -14.14
N GLY A 145 22.97 7.69 -13.81
CA GLY A 145 24.26 8.17 -13.31
C GLY A 145 25.12 8.81 -14.41
N LYS A 146 25.48 10.09 -14.25
CA LYS A 146 26.57 10.71 -15.04
C LYS A 146 27.92 10.11 -14.64
N ILE A 147 28.45 9.20 -15.45
CA ILE A 147 29.86 8.81 -15.39
C ILE A 147 30.66 9.90 -16.09
N LYS A 148 31.51 10.63 -15.36
CA LYS A 148 32.47 11.57 -15.95
C LYS A 148 33.35 10.81 -16.96
N GLY A 149 33.26 11.18 -18.23
CA GLY A 149 34.34 10.95 -19.20
C GLY A 149 34.15 9.89 -20.29
N LYS A 150 32.96 9.31 -20.50
CA LYS A 150 32.71 8.52 -21.72
C LYS A 150 31.29 8.71 -22.22
N GLU A 151 31.16 9.22 -23.45
CA GLU A 151 29.90 9.18 -24.18
C GLU A 151 29.45 7.72 -24.31
N ILE A 152 28.39 7.38 -23.58
CA ILE A 152 27.65 6.15 -23.84
C ILE A 152 26.76 6.49 -25.03
N LYS A 153 27.03 5.89 -26.19
CA LYS A 153 26.11 5.92 -27.33
C LYS A 153 24.76 5.47 -26.79
N ALA A 154 23.75 6.33 -26.93
CA ALA A 154 22.38 6.02 -26.57
C ALA A 154 21.98 4.71 -27.25
N GLN A 155 21.98 3.61 -26.50
CA GLN A 155 21.11 2.52 -26.85
C GLN A 155 19.72 3.08 -26.67
N ASN A 156 18.99 3.15 -27.78
CA ASN A 156 17.59 3.56 -27.83
C ASN A 156 16.76 2.62 -26.94
N ASN A 157 16.79 2.86 -25.64
CA ASN A 157 15.77 2.38 -24.74
C ASN A 157 14.56 3.24 -25.06
N LYS A 158 13.83 2.82 -26.11
CA LYS A 158 12.41 3.15 -26.22
C LYS A 158 11.83 2.91 -24.84
N GLU A 159 11.02 3.85 -24.36
CA GLU A 159 10.16 3.64 -23.20
C GLU A 159 9.31 2.41 -23.49
N GLU A 160 9.82 1.24 -23.12
CA GLU A 160 9.07 0.02 -23.25
C GLU A 160 8.02 0.07 -22.17
N LYS A 161 6.76 0.09 -22.64
CA LYS A 161 5.59 -0.15 -21.81
C LYS A 161 5.91 -1.21 -20.77
N SER A 162 5.63 -0.91 -19.51
CA SER A 162 5.94 -1.84 -18.42
C SER A 162 5.28 -3.19 -18.70
N PHE A 163 5.81 -4.27 -18.14
CA PHE A 163 5.20 -5.60 -18.32
C PHE A 163 3.70 -5.62 -17.98
N PHE A 164 3.26 -4.76 -17.04
CA PHE A 164 1.85 -4.57 -16.69
C PHE A 164 1.04 -3.81 -17.75
N GLU A 165 1.66 -2.92 -18.52
CA GLU A 165 0.99 -2.27 -19.65
C GLU A 165 0.89 -3.19 -20.88
N LYS A 166 1.82 -4.14 -21.04
CA LYS A 166 1.76 -5.17 -22.10
C LYS A 166 0.79 -6.33 -21.76
N GLY A 167 0.48 -6.53 -20.47
CA GLY A 167 -0.36 -7.62 -19.99
C GLY A 167 -1.87 -7.32 -19.92
N ARG A 168 -2.28 -6.06 -20.13
CA ARG A 168 -3.69 -5.64 -20.09
C ARG A 168 -4.48 -5.90 -21.39
N ASP A 169 -3.80 -6.27 -22.47
CA ASP A 169 -4.40 -6.52 -23.79
C ASP A 169 -4.75 -8.00 -24.05
N ARG A 170 -5.13 -8.76 -23.00
CA ARG A 170 -5.60 -10.14 -23.18
C ARG A 170 -7.09 -10.20 -22.89
N ASP A 171 -7.87 -10.01 -23.96
CA ASP A 171 -9.25 -10.50 -24.09
C ASP A 171 -9.31 -12.03 -23.98
#